data_AF-A0A3D4HKQ7-F1
#
_entry.id   AF-A0A3D4HKQ7-F1
#
_cell.length_a   1.000
_cell.length_b   1.000
_cell.length_c   1.000
_cell.angle_alpha   90.00
_cell.angle_beta   90.00
_cell.angle_gamma   90.00
#
_symmetry.space_group_name_H-M   'P 1'
#
loop_
_entity.id
_entity.type
_entity.pdbx_description
1 polymer ?
#
loop_
_entity_poly.entity_id
_entity_poly.type
_entity_poly.pdbx_seq_one_letter_code
_entity_poly.pdbx_strand_id
1 'polypeptide(L)'
;MQKMIYGNDIGHSLRFMMEQDPAFRTVAYFSMEIGLKSSIPTYSGGLGVLAGDILKSAADLGVPIVGVTLLYRKGYFRQSFEDCLQKALPVEWDPEKQLALLPHEVTVMIEGRIVKVRAWCLELQGRTGFTVPIYFLDTDVEGNSPADRELTWYLYGGDERYRLCQEIILGSGGLRMLRDLGYSNIDDYHLNEGHAAFLALELIREMGYENYDRVREKGIFTTHTPVSAGHDHFSWDLINRVMDGSMAARLRRMMPTEDVSMTEIALRYSRYINGVS
;
A
#
# COMPACT_ATOMS: atom_id res chain seq x y z
N MET A 1 -10.18 36.78 1.99
CA MET A 1 -10.91 36.77 3.27
C MET A 1 -12.14 35.87 3.09
N GLN A 2 -12.00 34.59 3.44
CA GLN A 2 -13.04 33.59 3.25
C GLN A 2 -14.14 33.85 4.27
N LYS A 3 -15.38 34.01 3.80
CA LYS A 3 -16.57 34.24 4.63
C LYS A 3 -16.68 33.07 5.61
N MET A 4 -16.40 33.30 6.89
CA MET A 4 -16.74 32.31 7.92
C MET A 4 -18.26 32.22 7.98
N ILE A 5 -18.80 31.11 7.48
CA ILE A 5 -20.22 30.80 7.49
C ILE A 5 -20.57 30.34 8.91
N TYR A 6 -20.69 31.29 9.86
CA TYR A 6 -21.24 31.05 11.21
C TYR A 6 -22.78 30.93 11.17
N GLY A 7 -23.32 30.27 10.15
CA GLY A 7 -24.76 30.11 9.94
C GLY A 7 -25.23 28.66 9.75
N ASN A 8 -24.30 27.71 9.67
CA ASN A 8 -24.64 26.29 9.55
C ASN A 8 -24.34 25.58 10.88
N ASP A 9 -25.22 24.65 11.23
CA ASP A 9 -25.10 23.74 12.38
C ASP A 9 -23.65 23.28 12.57
N ILE A 10 -23.07 23.55 13.75
CA ILE A 10 -21.71 23.12 14.11
C ILE A 10 -21.55 21.62 13.88
N GLY A 11 -22.61 20.83 14.09
CA GLY A 11 -22.62 19.41 13.80
C GLY A 11 -22.35 19.10 12.32
N HIS A 12 -22.94 19.87 11.40
CA HIS A 12 -22.68 19.73 9.96
C HIS A 12 -21.24 20.13 9.60
N SER A 13 -20.72 21.22 10.15
CA SER A 13 -19.34 21.64 9.88
C SER A 13 -18.29 20.66 10.42
N LEU A 14 -18.50 20.14 11.63
CA LEU A 14 -17.63 19.10 12.21
C LEU A 14 -17.71 17.81 11.40
N ARG A 15 -18.92 17.39 11.02
CA ARG A 15 -19.11 16.21 10.18
C ARG A 15 -18.43 16.39 8.83
N PHE A 16 -18.66 17.50 8.16
CA PHE A 16 -17.99 17.80 6.89
C PHE A 16 -16.47 17.78 7.02
N MET A 17 -15.92 18.36 8.09
CA MET A 17 -14.48 18.30 8.37
C MET A 17 -14.02 16.86 8.61
N MET A 18 -14.72 16.07 9.42
CA MET A 18 -14.38 14.66 9.68
C MET A 18 -14.46 13.77 8.44
N GLU A 19 -15.37 14.08 7.52
CA GLU A 19 -15.56 13.31 6.29
C GLU A 19 -14.49 13.65 5.23
N GLN A 20 -14.07 14.92 5.17
CA GLN A 20 -13.21 15.43 4.10
C GLN A 20 -11.74 15.58 4.49
N ASP A 21 -11.43 15.78 5.77
CA ASP A 21 -10.06 16.01 6.22
C ASP A 21 -9.34 14.65 6.46
N PRO A 22 -8.20 14.39 5.78
CA PRO A 22 -7.36 13.22 5.98
C PRO A 22 -7.04 12.91 7.45
N ALA A 23 -6.93 13.93 8.30
CA ALA A 23 -6.61 13.83 9.72
C ALA A 23 -7.70 13.14 10.58
N PHE A 24 -8.81 12.71 9.97
CA PHE A 24 -9.84 11.93 10.66
C PHE A 24 -9.88 10.46 10.24
N ARG A 25 -8.96 10.01 9.38
CA ARG A 25 -8.82 8.58 9.07
C ARG A 25 -7.97 7.90 10.14
N THR A 26 -8.58 6.97 10.87
CA THR A 26 -7.90 6.23 11.96
C THR A 26 -7.38 4.89 11.51
N VAL A 27 -7.77 4.43 10.31
CA VAL A 27 -7.39 3.12 9.74
C VAL A 27 -6.73 3.31 8.38
N ALA A 28 -5.56 2.71 8.17
CA ALA A 28 -4.97 2.53 6.84
C ALA A 28 -5.02 1.08 6.39
N TYR A 29 -5.56 0.86 5.20
CA TYR A 29 -5.64 -0.44 4.55
C TYR A 29 -4.59 -0.55 3.45
N PHE A 30 -3.61 -1.43 3.64
CA PHE A 30 -2.53 -1.69 2.71
C PHE A 30 -2.79 -2.98 1.95
N SER A 31 -2.74 -2.91 0.62
CA SER A 31 -2.89 -4.08 -0.24
C SER A 31 -1.99 -3.97 -1.46
N MET A 32 -1.39 -5.10 -1.86
CA MET A 32 -0.66 -5.18 -3.12
C MET A 32 -1.59 -5.00 -4.32
N GLU A 33 -2.86 -5.37 -4.21
CA GLU A 33 -3.85 -5.14 -5.25
C GLU A 33 -5.17 -4.59 -4.73
N ILE A 34 -5.82 -3.71 -5.51
CA ILE A 34 -7.16 -3.19 -5.23
C ILE A 34 -7.94 -3.16 -6.55
N GLY A 35 -9.05 -3.89 -6.59
CA GLY A 35 -9.96 -4.00 -7.73
C GLY A 35 -11.20 -3.14 -7.55
N LEU A 36 -11.21 -1.94 -8.16
CA LEU A 36 -12.31 -0.98 -8.03
C LEU A 36 -13.22 -0.96 -9.27
N LYS A 37 -12.60 -0.91 -10.44
CA LYS A 37 -13.26 -0.92 -11.75
C LYS A 37 -12.27 -1.46 -12.78
N SER A 38 -12.78 -2.08 -13.84
CA SER A 38 -11.95 -2.67 -14.90
C SER A 38 -11.05 -1.67 -15.63
N SER A 39 -11.38 -0.37 -15.60
CA SER A 39 -10.54 0.69 -16.19
C SER A 39 -9.33 1.09 -15.33
N ILE A 40 -9.22 0.59 -14.10
CA ILE A 40 -8.06 0.74 -13.22
C ILE A 40 -7.50 -0.66 -12.98
N PRO A 41 -6.53 -1.13 -13.79
CA PRO A 41 -6.03 -2.49 -13.79
C PRO A 41 -5.00 -2.73 -12.67
N THR A 42 -5.34 -2.39 -11.43
CA THR A 42 -4.48 -2.54 -10.24
C THR A 42 -4.79 -3.79 -9.42
N TYR A 43 -5.30 -4.83 -10.09
CA TYR A 43 -5.63 -6.11 -9.49
C TYR A 43 -5.55 -7.24 -10.53
N SER A 44 -5.40 -8.47 -10.02
CA SER A 44 -5.34 -9.70 -10.82
C SER A 44 -6.44 -10.70 -10.46
N GLY A 45 -6.94 -10.68 -9.22
CA GLY A 45 -7.78 -11.77 -8.71
C GLY A 45 -8.66 -11.39 -7.53
N GLY A 46 -9.08 -12.43 -6.79
CA GLY A 46 -10.06 -12.31 -5.71
C GLY A 46 -9.58 -11.48 -4.51
N LEU A 47 -8.28 -11.48 -4.22
CA LEU A 47 -7.69 -10.66 -3.15
C LEU A 47 -7.91 -9.16 -3.43
N GLY A 48 -7.67 -8.72 -4.65
CA GLY A 48 -7.89 -7.35 -5.09
C GLY A 48 -9.37 -6.97 -5.16
N VAL A 49 -10.24 -7.87 -5.62
CA VAL A 49 -11.70 -7.64 -5.61
C VAL A 49 -12.19 -7.46 -4.17
N LEU A 50 -11.76 -8.32 -3.24
CA LEU A 50 -12.11 -8.20 -1.83
C LEU A 50 -11.61 -6.90 -1.22
N ALA A 51 -10.37 -6.49 -1.52
CA ALA A 51 -9.83 -5.20 -1.08
C ALA A 51 -10.70 -4.03 -1.58
N GLY A 52 -11.14 -4.09 -2.84
CA GLY A 52 -12.08 -3.12 -3.42
C GLY A 52 -13.43 -3.10 -2.69
N ASP A 53 -14.00 -4.28 -2.43
CA ASP A 53 -15.27 -4.42 -1.72
C ASP A 53 -15.20 -3.93 -0.26
N ILE A 54 -14.08 -4.15 0.43
CA ILE A 54 -13.83 -3.61 1.78
C ILE A 54 -13.84 -2.08 1.74
N LEU A 55 -13.09 -1.48 0.82
CA LEU A 55 -13.02 -0.01 0.72
C LEU A 55 -14.35 0.59 0.26
N LYS A 56 -15.08 -0.09 -0.63
CA LYS A 56 -16.41 0.34 -1.05
C LYS A 56 -17.43 0.25 0.09
N SER A 57 -17.38 -0.83 0.86
CA SER A 57 -18.23 -1.01 2.04
C SER A 57 -17.91 0.03 3.11
N ALA A 58 -16.63 0.32 3.34
CA ALA A 58 -16.21 1.40 4.22
C ALA A 58 -16.74 2.76 3.76
N ALA A 59 -16.70 3.04 2.46
CA ALA A 59 -17.29 4.25 1.90
C ALA A 59 -18.81 4.30 2.10
N ASP A 60 -19.52 3.19 1.83
CA ASP A 60 -20.98 3.11 2.01
C ASP A 60 -21.41 3.26 3.48
N LEU A 61 -20.61 2.74 4.41
CA LEU A 61 -20.89 2.76 5.85
C LEU A 61 -20.35 4.00 6.57
N GLY A 62 -19.53 4.83 5.92
CA GLY A 62 -18.90 5.99 6.55
C GLY A 62 -17.75 5.64 7.50
N VAL A 63 -17.05 4.53 7.25
CA VAL A 63 -15.90 4.10 8.06
C VAL A 63 -14.67 4.92 7.68
N PRO A 64 -13.98 5.58 8.63
CA PRO A 64 -12.87 6.49 8.36
C PRO A 64 -11.56 5.75 8.04
N ILE A 65 -11.54 5.09 6.87
CA ILE A 65 -10.39 4.35 6.33
C ILE A 65 -9.74 5.11 5.17
N VAL A 66 -8.46 4.84 4.94
CA VAL A 66 -7.70 5.21 3.75
C VAL A 66 -7.11 3.93 3.12
N GLY A 67 -7.16 3.82 1.79
CA GLY A 67 -6.53 2.73 1.04
C GLY A 67 -5.14 3.11 0.52
N VAL A 68 -4.19 2.17 0.54
CA VAL A 68 -2.84 2.34 -0.03
C VAL A 68 -2.48 1.10 -0.86
N THR A 69 -2.06 1.33 -2.10
CA THR A 69 -1.60 0.30 -3.02
C THR A 69 -0.55 0.86 -3.99
N LEU A 70 -0.02 0.02 -4.88
CA LEU A 70 0.85 0.46 -5.97
C LEU A 70 0.04 0.79 -7.23
N LEU A 71 0.47 1.80 -7.97
CA LEU A 71 -0.05 2.08 -9.31
C LEU A 71 0.64 1.14 -10.31
N TYR A 72 -0.09 0.22 -10.95
CA TYR A 72 0.49 -0.66 -11.98
C TYR A 72 0.29 -0.13 -13.38
N ARG A 73 1.34 0.43 -14.00
CA ARG A 73 1.25 1.03 -15.34
C ARG A 73 0.91 0.04 -16.45
N LYS A 74 1.22 -1.24 -16.26
CA LYS A 74 0.98 -2.33 -17.22
C LYS A 74 0.02 -3.39 -16.68
N GLY A 75 -0.54 -3.17 -15.48
CA GLY A 75 -1.45 -4.09 -14.79
C GLY A 75 -0.83 -5.46 -14.52
N TYR A 76 -1.69 -6.48 -14.43
CA TYR A 76 -1.25 -7.88 -14.37
C TYR A 76 -0.83 -8.37 -15.77
N PHE A 77 -1.80 -8.60 -16.65
CA PHE A 77 -1.62 -8.69 -18.09
C PHE A 77 -2.97 -8.64 -18.81
N ARG A 78 -2.95 -8.27 -20.09
CA ARG A 78 -4.04 -8.49 -21.04
C ARG A 78 -3.84 -9.82 -21.74
N GLN A 79 -4.78 -10.73 -21.57
CA GLN A 79 -4.75 -12.02 -22.25
C GLN A 79 -5.05 -11.85 -23.75
N SER A 80 -4.23 -12.49 -24.59
CA SER A 80 -4.46 -12.63 -26.03
C SER A 80 -4.14 -14.07 -26.45
N PHE A 81 -4.66 -14.49 -27.60
CA PHE A 81 -4.42 -15.83 -28.14
C PHE A 81 -3.93 -15.73 -29.57
N GLU A 82 -2.86 -16.45 -29.87
CA GLU A 82 -2.28 -16.57 -31.21
C GLU A 82 -1.77 -18.00 -31.36
N ASP A 83 -2.09 -18.65 -32.48
CA ASP A 83 -1.76 -20.07 -32.73
C ASP A 83 -2.18 -21.03 -31.60
N CYS A 84 -3.36 -20.81 -31.03
CA CYS A 84 -3.88 -21.55 -29.87
C CYS A 84 -3.02 -21.48 -28.60
N LEU A 85 -2.03 -20.57 -28.56
CA LEU A 85 -1.20 -20.30 -27.40
C LEU A 85 -1.61 -18.98 -26.75
N GLN A 86 -1.66 -18.98 -25.42
CA GLN A 86 -1.87 -17.75 -24.66
C GLN A 86 -0.63 -16.86 -24.76
N LYS A 87 -0.85 -15.58 -25.07
CA LYS A 87 0.13 -14.50 -24.96
C LYS A 87 -0.30 -13.53 -23.87
N ALA A 88 0.62 -13.23 -22.96
CA ALA A 88 0.43 -12.18 -21.95
C ALA A 88 0.97 -10.87 -22.51
N LEU A 89 0.09 -9.88 -22.70
CA LEU A 89 0.45 -8.56 -23.19
C LEU A 89 0.32 -7.54 -22.07
N PRO A 90 1.08 -6.44 -22.08
CA PRO A 90 0.87 -5.36 -21.12
C PRO A 90 -0.53 -4.75 -21.25
N VAL A 91 -1.14 -4.35 -20.13
CA VAL A 91 -2.39 -3.58 -20.16
C VAL A 91 -2.07 -2.14 -20.55
N GLU A 92 -2.80 -1.61 -21.53
CA GLU A 92 -2.72 -0.22 -21.93
C GLU A 92 -3.83 0.56 -21.23
N TRP A 93 -3.45 1.51 -20.39
CA TRP A 93 -4.36 2.43 -19.72
C TRP A 93 -3.66 3.74 -19.39
N ASP A 94 -4.44 4.72 -18.97
CA ASP A 94 -4.01 6.09 -18.75
C ASP A 94 -4.42 6.50 -17.31
N PRO A 95 -3.50 6.43 -16.35
CA PRO A 95 -3.74 6.83 -14.97
C PRO A 95 -4.30 8.24 -14.83
N GLU A 96 -3.81 9.19 -15.62
CA GLU A 96 -4.18 10.61 -15.62
C GLU A 96 -5.68 10.81 -15.93
N LYS A 97 -6.28 9.91 -16.72
CA LYS A 97 -7.72 9.95 -17.00
C LYS A 97 -8.59 9.39 -15.88
N GLN A 98 -8.02 8.63 -14.95
CA GLN A 98 -8.78 7.90 -13.93
C GLN A 98 -8.50 8.41 -12.51
N LEU A 99 -7.33 9.01 -12.27
CA LEU A 99 -6.78 9.34 -10.96
C LEU A 99 -6.27 10.78 -10.94
N ALA A 100 -6.33 11.43 -9.78
CA ALA A 100 -5.73 12.75 -9.58
C ALA A 100 -4.27 12.60 -9.14
N LEU A 101 -3.33 13.22 -9.85
CA LEU A 101 -1.94 13.31 -9.42
C LEU A 101 -1.84 14.27 -8.23
N LEU A 102 -1.16 13.84 -7.16
CA LEU A 102 -0.89 14.68 -6.00
C LEU A 102 0.51 15.31 -6.09
N PRO A 103 0.74 16.48 -5.47
CA PRO A 103 2.06 17.12 -5.45
C PRO A 103 3.05 16.47 -4.47
N HIS A 104 2.64 15.39 -3.79
CA HIS A 104 3.36 14.73 -2.71
C HIS A 104 4.38 13.74 -3.29
N GLU A 105 5.60 13.78 -2.76
CA GLU A 105 6.71 12.92 -3.18
C GLU A 105 7.51 12.52 -1.95
N VAL A 106 7.71 11.22 -1.78
CA VAL A 106 8.58 10.66 -0.73
C VAL A 106 9.71 9.88 -1.37
N THR A 107 10.68 9.46 -0.56
CA THR A 107 11.81 8.67 -1.03
C THR A 107 11.98 7.40 -0.22
N VAL A 108 12.44 6.35 -0.90
CA VAL A 108 12.90 5.09 -0.31
C VAL A 108 14.31 4.77 -0.82
N MET A 109 15.10 4.09 0.01
CA MET A 109 16.45 3.64 -0.38
C MET A 109 16.37 2.21 -0.92
N ILE A 110 16.79 2.01 -2.16
CA ILE A 110 16.83 0.71 -2.84
C ILE A 110 18.20 0.56 -3.49
N GLU A 111 18.95 -0.48 -3.12
CA GLU A 111 20.29 -0.78 -3.63
C GLU A 111 21.26 0.42 -3.52
N GLY A 112 21.16 1.16 -2.42
CA GLY A 112 21.94 2.39 -2.18
C GLY A 112 21.52 3.60 -3.02
N ARG A 113 20.48 3.48 -3.85
CA ARG A 113 19.91 4.57 -4.64
C ARG A 113 18.68 5.15 -3.94
N ILE A 114 18.51 6.46 -4.07
CA ILE A 114 17.28 7.15 -3.64
C ILE A 114 16.25 6.98 -4.76
N VAL A 115 15.15 6.29 -4.47
CA VAL A 115 14.02 6.12 -5.38
C VAL A 115 12.89 7.01 -4.92
N LYS A 116 12.46 7.92 -5.80
CA LYS A 116 11.31 8.80 -5.61
C LYS A 116 10.01 8.02 -5.78
N VAL A 117 9.04 8.30 -4.93
CA VAL A 117 7.70 7.70 -4.98
C VAL A 117 6.70 8.84 -4.91
N ARG A 118 5.85 8.95 -5.93
CA ARG A 118 4.72 9.89 -5.95
C ARG A 118 3.40 9.18 -5.67
N ALA A 119 2.35 9.93 -5.38
CA ALA A 119 1.01 9.39 -5.17
C ALA A 119 -0.01 9.91 -6.18
N TRP A 120 -0.84 8.99 -6.66
CA TRP A 120 -2.11 9.29 -7.31
C TRP A 120 -3.25 9.02 -6.32
N CYS A 121 -4.38 9.72 -6.48
CA CYS A 121 -5.55 9.58 -5.63
C CYS A 121 -6.79 9.23 -6.45
N LEU A 122 -7.60 8.31 -5.91
CA LEU A 122 -9.00 8.17 -6.24
C LEU A 122 -9.84 8.32 -4.97
N GLU A 123 -10.84 9.19 -5.02
CA GLU A 123 -11.86 9.27 -3.97
C GLU A 123 -13.00 8.32 -4.31
N LEU A 124 -13.12 7.22 -3.55
CA LEU A 124 -14.20 6.26 -3.70
C LEU A 124 -15.43 6.76 -2.93
N GLN A 125 -16.46 7.19 -3.67
CA GLN A 125 -17.68 7.69 -3.05
C GLN A 125 -18.64 6.55 -2.65
N GLY A 126 -19.09 6.60 -1.40
CA GLY A 126 -20.12 5.76 -0.82
C GLY A 126 -21.54 6.24 -1.17
N ARG A 127 -22.55 5.40 -0.90
CA ARG A 127 -23.97 5.74 -1.12
C ARG A 127 -24.45 6.96 -0.32
N THR A 128 -23.83 7.21 0.83
CA THR A 128 -24.15 8.33 1.73
C THR A 128 -23.43 9.64 1.35
N GLY A 129 -22.55 9.60 0.34
CA GLY A 129 -21.68 10.71 -0.03
C GLY A 129 -20.32 10.71 0.67
N PHE A 130 -20.13 9.88 1.71
CA PHE A 130 -18.83 9.70 2.35
C PHE A 130 -17.80 9.16 1.36
N THR A 131 -16.61 9.76 1.33
CA THR A 131 -15.54 9.37 0.41
C THR A 131 -14.47 8.57 1.14
N VAL A 132 -13.84 7.61 0.47
CA VAL A 132 -12.64 6.93 0.96
C VAL A 132 -11.50 7.24 -0.02
N PRO A 133 -10.44 7.95 0.41
CA PRO A 133 -9.29 8.17 -0.44
C PRO A 133 -8.50 6.87 -0.59
N ILE A 134 -8.08 6.59 -1.82
CA ILE A 134 -7.23 5.46 -2.17
C ILE A 134 -6.01 6.01 -2.90
N TYR A 135 -4.83 5.76 -2.32
CA TYR A 135 -3.57 6.23 -2.85
C TYR A 135 -2.85 5.12 -3.61
N PHE A 136 -2.40 5.46 -4.81
CA PHE A 136 -1.66 4.58 -5.70
C PHE A 136 -0.23 5.11 -5.82
N LEU A 137 0.73 4.38 -5.28
CA LEU A 137 2.14 4.76 -5.26
C LEU A 137 2.81 4.42 -6.59
N ASP A 138 3.56 5.37 -7.16
CA ASP A 138 4.17 5.26 -8.47
C ASP A 138 5.64 5.67 -8.43
N THR A 139 6.53 4.84 -9.00
CA THR A 139 7.95 5.15 -9.14
C THR A 139 8.31 5.62 -10.55
N ASP A 140 7.38 5.66 -11.49
CA ASP A 140 7.60 6.27 -12.81
C ASP A 140 7.59 7.81 -12.69
N VAL A 141 8.66 8.31 -12.09
CA VAL A 141 8.87 9.70 -11.72
C VAL A 141 10.15 10.19 -12.37
N GLU A 142 10.13 11.43 -12.86
CA GLU A 142 11.34 12.06 -13.36
C GLU A 142 12.41 12.16 -12.25
N GLY A 143 13.66 11.86 -12.61
CA GLY A 143 14.77 11.73 -11.65
C GLY A 143 15.05 10.29 -11.20
N ASN A 144 14.09 9.38 -11.28
CA ASN A 144 14.37 7.95 -11.10
C ASN A 144 15.06 7.36 -12.34
N SER A 145 15.94 6.38 -12.12
CA SER A 145 16.55 5.59 -13.19
C SER A 145 15.48 4.78 -13.94
N PRO A 146 15.70 4.39 -15.21
CA PRO A 146 14.74 3.57 -15.96
C PRO A 146 14.32 2.30 -15.20
N ALA A 147 15.28 1.60 -14.60
CA ALA A 147 15.00 0.38 -13.83
C ALA A 147 14.16 0.65 -12.56
N ASP A 148 14.33 1.80 -11.91
CA ASP A 148 13.55 2.14 -10.72
C ASP A 148 12.14 2.61 -11.07
N ARG A 149 11.95 3.22 -12.25
CA ARG A 149 10.61 3.57 -12.79
C ARG A 149 9.76 2.34 -13.08
N GLU A 150 10.40 1.24 -13.48
CA GLU A 150 9.73 -0.02 -13.81
C GLU A 150 9.17 -0.76 -12.59
N LEU A 151 9.59 -0.41 -11.37
CA LEU A 151 9.19 -1.08 -10.13
C LEU A 151 7.67 -1.09 -9.88
N THR A 152 6.94 -0.15 -10.47
CA THR A 152 5.47 -0.05 -10.40
C THR A 152 4.79 -0.33 -11.75
N TRP A 153 5.43 -1.10 -12.65
CA TRP A 153 4.79 -1.42 -13.94
C TRP A 153 3.87 -2.63 -13.87
N TYR A 154 4.35 -3.75 -13.34
CA TYR A 154 3.62 -5.02 -13.38
C TYR A 154 3.21 -5.48 -12.00
N LEU A 155 1.96 -5.89 -11.86
CA LEU A 155 1.47 -6.61 -10.69
C LEU A 155 1.95 -8.06 -10.78
N TYR A 156 2.56 -8.59 -9.71
CA TYR A 156 3.11 -9.96 -9.66
C TYR A 156 4.04 -10.32 -10.84
N GLY A 157 4.76 -9.33 -11.37
CA GLY A 157 5.77 -9.52 -12.40
C GLY A 157 7.19 -9.58 -11.85
N GLY A 158 8.17 -9.64 -12.76
CA GLY A 158 9.59 -9.56 -12.43
C GLY A 158 10.13 -10.79 -11.69
N ASP A 159 11.26 -10.58 -11.01
CA ASP A 159 11.94 -11.57 -10.17
C ASP A 159 11.77 -11.26 -8.67
N GLU A 160 12.39 -12.05 -7.79
CA GLU A 160 12.35 -11.83 -6.33
C GLU A 160 12.83 -10.42 -5.95
N ARG A 161 13.84 -9.89 -6.66
CA ARG A 161 14.34 -8.54 -6.42
C ARG A 161 13.28 -7.49 -6.75
N TYR A 162 12.58 -7.64 -7.87
CA TYR A 162 11.46 -6.79 -8.24
C TYR A 162 10.35 -6.82 -7.18
N ARG A 163 9.95 -8.02 -6.73
CA ARG A 163 8.95 -8.22 -5.67
C ARG A 163 9.37 -7.55 -4.37
N LEU A 164 10.61 -7.77 -3.92
CA LEU A 164 11.14 -7.14 -2.71
C LEU A 164 11.09 -5.61 -2.79
N CYS A 165 11.45 -5.04 -3.94
CA CYS A 165 11.38 -3.59 -4.15
C CYS A 165 9.94 -3.07 -4.04
N GLN A 166 8.97 -3.78 -4.64
CA GLN A 166 7.54 -3.43 -4.54
C GLN A 166 7.06 -3.40 -3.10
N GLU A 167 7.44 -4.39 -2.29
CA GLU A 167 7.03 -4.47 -0.89
C GLU A 167 7.67 -3.39 -0.02
N ILE A 168 8.92 -2.99 -0.32
CA ILE A 168 9.56 -1.84 0.32
C ILE A 168 8.81 -0.55 -0.02
N ILE A 169 8.44 -0.36 -1.30
CA ILE A 169 7.68 0.82 -1.75
C ILE A 169 6.29 0.83 -1.10
N LEU A 170 5.60 -0.30 -1.07
CA LEU A 170 4.26 -0.41 -0.48
C LEU A 170 4.29 -0.20 1.04
N GLY A 171 5.13 -0.93 1.76
CA GLY A 171 5.19 -0.88 3.22
C GLY A 171 5.85 0.38 3.76
N SER A 172 7.14 0.59 3.44
CA SER A 172 7.90 1.75 3.94
C SER A 172 7.55 3.03 3.19
N GLY A 173 7.49 2.98 1.86
CA GLY A 173 7.12 4.14 1.04
C GLY A 173 5.68 4.58 1.28
N GLY A 174 4.75 3.64 1.44
CA GLY A 174 3.35 3.96 1.73
C GLY A 174 3.15 4.61 3.09
N LEU A 175 3.83 4.15 4.16
CA LEU A 175 3.76 4.83 5.45
C LEU A 175 4.33 6.26 5.37
N ARG A 176 5.49 6.44 4.71
CA ARG A 176 6.06 7.78 4.49
C ARG A 176 5.12 8.69 3.73
N MET A 177 4.48 8.17 2.68
CA MET A 177 3.50 8.92 1.88
C MET A 177 2.29 9.32 2.72
N LEU A 178 1.76 8.44 3.57
CA LEU A 178 0.69 8.79 4.50
C LEU A 178 1.11 9.93 5.45
N ARG A 179 2.35 9.94 5.95
CA ARG A 179 2.85 11.07 6.76
C ARG A 179 2.92 12.37 5.98
N ASP A 180 3.44 12.33 4.76
CA ASP A 180 3.54 13.51 3.89
C ASP A 180 2.16 14.08 3.54
N LEU A 181 1.16 13.21 3.36
CA LEU A 181 -0.25 13.56 3.15
C LEU A 181 -0.97 14.05 4.43
N GLY A 182 -0.28 14.11 5.57
CA GLY A 182 -0.81 14.65 6.83
C GLY A 182 -1.47 13.63 7.76
N TYR A 183 -1.46 12.33 7.42
CA TYR A 183 -2.03 11.29 8.28
C TYR A 183 -1.13 11.03 9.49
N SER A 184 -1.47 11.65 10.61
CA SER A 184 -0.72 11.54 11.89
C SER A 184 -1.49 10.79 12.98
N ASN A 185 -2.78 10.53 12.76
CA ASN A 185 -3.72 9.97 13.73
C ASN A 185 -4.14 8.52 13.40
N ILE A 186 -3.37 7.80 12.57
CA ILE A 186 -3.67 6.40 12.24
C ILE A 186 -3.35 5.51 13.43
N ASP A 187 -4.37 4.85 13.93
CA ASP A 187 -4.30 3.90 15.03
C ASP A 187 -4.05 2.48 14.51
N ASP A 188 -4.70 2.15 13.40
CA ASP A 188 -4.74 0.79 12.85
C ASP A 188 -4.19 0.71 11.44
N TYR A 189 -3.25 -0.21 11.23
CA TYR A 189 -2.69 -0.56 9.93
C TYR A 189 -3.12 -1.98 9.57
N HIS A 190 -4.06 -2.09 8.64
CA HIS A 190 -4.56 -3.35 8.14
C HIS A 190 -3.75 -3.79 6.92
N LEU A 191 -3.02 -4.89 7.06
CA LEU A 191 -2.26 -5.55 6.02
C LEU A 191 -3.13 -6.64 5.38
N ASN A 192 -3.42 -6.46 4.09
CA ASN A 192 -4.02 -7.48 3.25
C ASN A 192 -2.92 -8.34 2.63
N GLU A 193 -2.74 -9.55 3.17
CA GLU A 193 -1.53 -10.37 2.99
C GLU A 193 -0.23 -9.70 3.51
N GLY A 194 0.88 -10.45 3.47
CA GLY A 194 2.18 -10.04 4.03
C GLY A 194 2.89 -8.91 3.25
N HIS A 195 2.39 -8.52 2.08
CA HIS A 195 3.09 -7.67 1.12
C HIS A 195 3.50 -6.27 1.61
N ALA A 196 2.83 -5.76 2.64
CA ALA A 196 3.14 -4.46 3.23
C ALA A 196 3.83 -4.57 4.59
N ALA A 197 4.35 -5.76 4.96
CA ALA A 197 4.86 -6.00 6.33
C ALA A 197 6.09 -5.14 6.69
N PHE A 198 6.84 -4.61 5.71
CA PHE A 198 7.90 -3.62 5.98
C PHE A 198 7.39 -2.28 6.55
N LEU A 199 6.07 -2.05 6.58
CA LEU A 199 5.47 -0.98 7.37
C LEU A 199 5.87 -1.07 8.85
N ALA A 200 6.01 -2.29 9.40
CA ALA A 200 6.46 -2.50 10.77
C ALA A 200 7.87 -1.94 11.03
N LEU A 201 8.81 -2.10 10.07
CA LEU A 201 10.15 -1.52 10.17
C LEU A 201 10.11 0.00 10.23
N GLU A 202 9.26 0.59 9.40
CA GLU A 202 9.14 2.03 9.27
C GLU A 202 8.45 2.65 10.50
N LEU A 203 7.45 1.98 11.09
CA LEU A 203 6.88 2.37 12.40
C LEU A 203 7.94 2.39 13.52
N ILE A 204 8.81 1.39 13.57
CA ILE A 204 9.90 1.36 14.55
C ILE A 204 10.90 2.49 14.29
N ARG A 205 11.20 2.78 13.02
CA ARG A 205 12.05 3.90 12.63
C ARG A 205 11.46 5.24 13.12
N GLU A 206 10.16 5.45 12.94
CA GLU A 206 9.46 6.66 13.41
C GLU A 206 9.51 6.82 14.94
N MET A 207 9.40 5.72 15.69
CA MET A 207 9.47 5.76 17.16
C MET A 207 10.86 6.16 17.67
N GLY A 208 11.92 5.92 16.90
CA GLY A 208 13.31 6.23 17.29
C GLY A 208 13.92 5.26 18.31
N TYR A 209 13.17 4.28 18.80
CA TYR A 209 13.63 3.19 19.67
C TYR A 209 12.90 1.89 19.34
N GLU A 210 13.45 0.75 19.76
CA GLU A 210 12.86 -0.56 19.49
C GLU A 210 11.79 -0.90 20.54
N ASN A 211 10.52 -0.77 20.14
CA ASN A 211 9.38 -1.27 20.92
C ASN A 211 8.43 -2.02 20.00
N TYR A 212 8.61 -3.34 19.96
CA TYR A 212 7.85 -4.24 19.10
C TYR A 212 6.39 -4.38 19.52
N ASP A 213 6.09 -4.30 20.82
CA ASP A 213 4.73 -4.38 21.32
C ASP A 213 3.86 -3.21 20.82
N ARG A 214 4.42 -1.99 20.79
CA ARG A 214 3.73 -0.82 20.22
C ARG A 214 3.47 -0.92 18.72
N VAL A 215 4.36 -1.57 17.98
CA VAL A 215 4.12 -1.86 16.55
C VAL A 215 2.97 -2.85 16.44
N ARG A 216 3.05 -3.95 17.21
CA ARG A 216 2.05 -5.00 17.22
C ARG A 216 0.67 -4.45 17.58
N GLU A 217 0.60 -3.56 18.57
CA GLU A 217 -0.61 -2.85 18.97
C GLU A 217 -1.25 -2.04 17.85
N LYS A 218 -0.59 -1.77 16.73
CA LYS A 218 -1.16 -1.03 15.58
C LYS A 218 -1.47 -1.93 14.39
N GLY A 219 -0.90 -3.13 14.30
CA GLY A 219 -1.03 -4.02 13.15
C GLY A 219 -2.28 -4.90 13.20
N ILE A 220 -2.99 -4.99 12.07
CA ILE A 220 -4.06 -5.94 11.79
C ILE A 220 -3.65 -6.72 10.54
N PHE A 221 -3.70 -8.05 10.56
CA PHE A 221 -3.26 -8.87 9.45
C PHE A 221 -4.36 -9.83 8.99
N THR A 222 -4.65 -9.83 7.69
CA THR A 222 -5.51 -10.82 7.06
C THR A 222 -4.71 -11.70 6.10
N THR A 223 -4.87 -13.02 6.22
CA THR A 223 -4.27 -14.01 5.33
C THR A 223 -5.37 -14.79 4.60
N HIS A 224 -5.19 -15.00 3.31
CA HIS A 224 -6.10 -15.74 2.42
C HIS A 224 -5.52 -17.08 1.97
N THR A 225 -4.21 -17.26 2.16
CA THR A 225 -3.52 -18.47 1.74
C THR A 225 -3.32 -19.42 2.94
N PRO A 226 -3.82 -20.67 2.89
CA PRO A 226 -3.62 -21.65 3.94
C PRO A 226 -2.26 -22.38 3.87
N VAL A 227 -1.46 -22.14 2.81
CA VAL A 227 -0.24 -22.89 2.49
C VAL A 227 0.96 -21.97 2.24
N SER A 228 2.13 -22.39 2.72
CA SER A 228 3.39 -21.61 2.66
C SER A 228 3.84 -21.24 1.25
N ALA A 229 3.44 -22.00 0.23
CA ALA A 229 3.85 -21.77 -1.17
C ALA A 229 3.30 -20.46 -1.79
N GLY A 230 2.30 -19.82 -1.16
CA GLY A 230 1.77 -18.53 -1.63
C GLY A 230 2.32 -17.31 -0.89
N HIS A 231 3.31 -17.48 -0.02
CA HIS A 231 3.91 -16.37 0.74
C HIS A 231 5.23 -15.93 0.10
N ASP A 232 5.48 -14.63 0.08
CA ASP A 232 6.76 -14.08 -0.37
C ASP A 232 7.84 -14.36 0.70
N HIS A 233 8.94 -14.97 0.26
CA HIS A 233 10.13 -15.29 1.04
C HIS A 233 11.37 -14.71 0.35
N PHE A 234 12.24 -14.05 1.10
CA PHE A 234 13.45 -13.44 0.55
C PHE A 234 14.70 -13.90 1.30
N SER A 235 15.73 -14.28 0.54
CA SER A 235 17.04 -14.61 1.11
C SER A 235 17.70 -13.39 1.76
N TRP A 236 18.46 -13.60 2.84
CA TRP A 236 19.23 -12.52 3.45
C TRP A 236 20.23 -11.87 2.49
N ASP A 237 20.77 -12.63 1.53
CA ASP A 237 21.67 -12.07 0.52
C ASP A 237 20.97 -11.05 -0.38
N LEU A 238 19.72 -11.32 -0.75
CA LEU A 238 18.90 -10.36 -1.49
C LEU A 238 18.55 -9.15 -0.63
N ILE A 239 18.13 -9.37 0.62
CA ILE A 239 17.79 -8.31 1.59
C ILE A 239 18.98 -7.36 1.80
N ASN A 240 20.18 -7.88 2.05
CA ASN A 240 21.38 -7.08 2.28
C ASN A 240 21.84 -6.32 1.02
N ARG A 241 21.48 -6.80 -0.16
CA ARG A 241 21.76 -6.12 -1.43
C ARG A 241 20.78 -4.98 -1.70
N VAL A 242 19.50 -5.20 -1.40
CA VAL A 242 18.40 -4.29 -1.78
C VAL A 242 18.11 -3.25 -0.71
N MET A 243 18.05 -3.63 0.57
CA MET A 243 17.76 -2.71 1.67
C MET A 243 18.99 -1.95 2.13
N ASP A 244 18.75 -0.74 2.67
CA ASP A 244 19.76 -0.02 3.43
C ASP A 244 20.27 -0.85 4.62
N GLY A 245 21.56 -0.76 4.93
CA GLY A 245 22.21 -1.57 5.96
C GLY A 245 21.60 -1.38 7.35
N SER A 246 21.11 -0.19 7.69
CA SER A 246 20.44 0.06 8.97
C SER A 246 19.07 -0.63 9.05
N MET A 247 18.32 -0.64 7.94
CA MET A 247 17.03 -1.34 7.84
C MET A 247 17.22 -2.85 7.85
N ALA A 248 18.17 -3.38 7.07
CA ALA A 248 18.48 -4.81 7.05
C ALA A 248 18.94 -5.32 8.42
N ALA A 249 19.80 -4.57 9.13
CA ALA A 249 20.22 -4.93 10.48
C ALA A 249 19.06 -4.94 11.49
N ARG A 250 18.11 -4.00 11.35
CA ARG A 250 16.89 -3.96 12.19
C ARG A 250 15.98 -5.13 11.87
N LEU A 251 15.75 -5.42 10.60
CA LEU A 251 14.95 -6.56 10.16
C LEU A 251 15.53 -7.87 10.69
N ARG A 252 16.85 -8.02 10.71
CA ARG A 252 17.51 -9.22 11.26
C ARG A 252 17.33 -9.40 12.77
N ARG A 253 17.13 -8.32 13.53
CA ARG A 253 16.73 -8.40 14.94
C ARG A 253 15.26 -8.79 15.10
N MET A 254 14.40 -8.29 14.22
CA MET A 254 12.97 -8.58 14.20
C MET A 254 12.68 -10.04 13.77
N MET A 255 13.47 -10.54 12.83
CA MET A 255 13.34 -11.84 12.18
C MET A 255 14.65 -12.63 12.35
N PRO A 256 14.88 -13.27 13.51
CA PRO A 256 16.05 -14.11 13.71
C PRO A 256 15.85 -15.50 13.05
N THR A 257 15.55 -15.50 11.76
CA THR A 257 15.22 -16.67 10.92
C THR A 257 16.23 -16.83 9.79
N GLU A 258 16.24 -18.00 9.13
CA GLU A 258 17.17 -18.30 8.03
C GLU A 258 16.92 -17.48 6.77
N ASP A 259 15.68 -17.04 6.56
CA ASP A 259 15.22 -16.17 5.49
C ASP A 259 14.23 -15.13 6.05
N VAL A 260 13.72 -14.26 5.17
CA VAL A 260 12.71 -13.26 5.52
C VAL A 260 11.37 -13.66 4.92
N SER A 261 10.48 -14.19 5.75
CA SER A 261 9.08 -14.44 5.39
C SER A 261 8.21 -13.23 5.71
N MET A 262 7.53 -12.70 4.69
CA MET A 262 6.70 -11.50 4.82
C MET A 262 5.45 -11.76 5.65
N THR A 263 4.85 -12.95 5.48
CA THR A 263 3.74 -13.40 6.31
C THR A 263 4.15 -13.55 7.76
N GLU A 264 5.36 -14.06 8.05
CA GLU A 264 5.82 -14.18 9.43
C GLU A 264 6.04 -12.81 10.09
N ILE A 265 6.55 -11.81 9.37
CA ILE A 265 6.61 -10.43 9.87
C ILE A 265 5.19 -9.95 10.19
N ALA A 266 4.24 -10.11 9.25
CA ALA A 266 2.87 -9.66 9.45
C ALA A 266 2.19 -10.34 10.66
N LEU A 267 2.42 -11.64 10.86
CA LEU A 267 1.94 -12.40 12.02
C LEU A 267 2.57 -11.92 13.34
N ARG A 268 3.89 -11.71 13.37
CA ARG A 268 4.61 -11.30 14.59
C ARG A 268 4.26 -9.88 15.03
N TYR A 269 4.03 -8.98 14.07
CA TYR A 269 3.86 -7.55 14.30
C TYR A 269 2.43 -7.05 14.10
N SER A 270 1.44 -7.94 14.25
CA SER A 270 0.01 -7.59 14.29
C SER A 270 -0.65 -8.09 15.56
N ARG A 271 -1.50 -7.26 16.19
CA ARG A 271 -2.26 -7.64 17.39
C ARG A 271 -3.46 -8.51 17.06
N TYR A 272 -3.99 -8.38 15.85
CA TYR A 272 -5.16 -9.12 15.38
C TYR A 272 -4.84 -9.79 14.05
N ILE A 273 -5.17 -11.07 13.96
CA ILE A 273 -4.89 -11.91 12.80
C ILE A 273 -6.18 -12.65 12.45
N ASN A 274 -6.59 -12.60 11.18
CA ASN A 274 -7.76 -13.33 10.70
C ASN A 274 -7.50 -14.01 9.35
N GLY A 275 -8.19 -15.13 9.12
CA GLY A 275 -8.25 -15.81 7.84
C GLY A 275 -9.53 -15.46 7.06
N VAL A 276 -9.62 -15.95 5.82
CA VAL A 276 -10.90 -16.08 5.10
C VAL A 276 -11.24 -17.55 4.89
N SER A 277 -12.53 -17.87 4.92
CA SER A 277 -13.09 -19.23 5.03
C SER A 277 -12.91 -20.10 3.79
#